data_AF-C0GJV9-F1
#
_entry.id   AF-C0GJV9-F1
#
_cell.length_a   1.000
_cell.length_b   1.000
_cell.length_c   1.000
_cell.angle_alpha   90.00
_cell.angle_beta   90.00
_cell.angle_gamma   90.00
#
_symmetry.space_group_name_H-M   'P 1'
#
loop_
_entity.id
_entity.type
_entity.pdbx_description
1 polymer ?
#
loop_
_entity_poly.entity_id
_entity_poly.type
_entity_poly.pdbx_seq_one_letter_code
_entity_poly.pdbx_strand_id
1 'polypeptide(L)' 'MSELLGRRLRALRRLKRLTQHDLASEVGISVSMLSTIERGSKYPRVDLIKKFARVLDVPLEDLFVLPENNVAKHS' A
#
# COMPACT_ATOMS: atom_id res chain seq x y z
N MET A 1 9.88 9.58 3.09
CA MET A 1 9.94 8.11 3.29
C MET A 1 8.56 7.47 3.40
N SER A 2 7.70 7.87 4.36
CA SER A 2 6.36 7.27 4.54
C SER A 2 5.36 7.55 3.41
N GLU A 3 5.48 8.69 2.72
CA GLU A 3 4.57 9.09 1.64
C GLU A 3 4.61 8.14 0.44
N LEU A 4 5.79 7.65 0.08
CA LEU A 4 6.00 6.67 -0.98
C LEU A 4 5.22 5.37 -0.70
N LEU A 5 5.48 4.77 0.48
CA LEU A 5 4.81 3.55 0.92
C LEU A 5 3.29 3.73 0.98
N GLY A 6 2.82 4.84 1.53
CA GLY A 6 1.38 5.13 1.63
C GLY A 6 0.70 5.19 0.26
N ARG A 7 1.30 5.92 -0.70
CA ARG A 7 0.80 6.00 -2.08
C ARG A 7 0.79 4.63 -2.76
N ARG A 8 1.84 3.82 -2.56
CA ARG A 8 1.96 2.49 -3.16
C ARG A 8 0.94 1.50 -2.59
N LEU A 9 0.75 1.48 -1.27
CA LEU A 9 -0.28 0.69 -0.61
C LEU A 9 -1.67 1.03 -1.15
N ARG A 10 -1.98 2.33 -1.28
CA ARG A 10 -3.25 2.78 -1.86
C ARG A 10 -3.43 2.31 -3.31
N ALA A 11 -2.37 2.37 -4.12
CA ALA A 11 -2.43 1.92 -5.51
C ALA A 11 -2.69 0.41 -5.60
N LEU A 12 -1.93 -0.40 -4.88
CA LEU A 12 -2.08 -1.87 -4.84
C LEU A 12 -3.46 -2.30 -4.31
N ARG A 13 -3.95 -1.65 -3.26
CA ARG A 13 -5.30 -1.88 -2.74
C ARG A 13 -6.36 -1.65 -3.81
N ARG A 14 -6.27 -0.55 -4.57
CA ARG A 14 -7.21 -0.24 -5.66
C ARG A 14 -7.09 -1.23 -6.82
N LEU A 15 -5.87 -1.68 -7.15
CA LEU A 15 -5.65 -2.71 -8.17
C LEU A 15 -6.33 -4.03 -7.82
N LYS A 16 -6.29 -4.43 -6.53
CA LYS A 16 -7.03 -5.58 -5.99
C LYS A 16 -8.52 -5.30 -5.74
N ARG A 17 -9.03 -4.10 -6.09
CA ARG A 17 -10.43 -3.66 -5.91
C ARG A 17 -10.93 -3.70 -4.45
N LEU A 18 -10.02 -3.58 -3.49
CA LEU A 18 -10.36 -3.56 -2.07
C LEU A 18 -10.72 -2.14 -1.60
N THR A 19 -11.74 -2.01 -0.76
CA THR A 19 -12.00 -0.77 -0.02
C THR A 19 -10.99 -0.62 1.13
N GLN A 20 -10.92 0.56 1.75
CA GLN A 20 -10.11 0.73 2.96
C GLN A 20 -10.65 -0.14 4.12
N HIS A 21 -11.96 -0.43 4.13
CA HIS A 21 -12.54 -1.32 5.12
C HIS A 21 -12.04 -2.76 4.94
N ASP A 22 -12.05 -3.27 3.71
CA ASP A 22 -11.64 -4.64 3.38
C ASP A 22 -10.17 -4.87 3.75
N LEU A 23 -9.26 -4.00 3.26
CA LEU A 23 -7.84 -4.15 3.55
C LEU A 23 -7.54 -4.00 5.04
N ALA A 24 -8.21 -3.06 5.73
CA ALA A 24 -8.01 -2.88 7.16
C ALA A 24 -8.46 -4.12 7.96
N SER A 25 -9.58 -4.73 7.56
CA SER A 25 -10.10 -5.97 8.16
C SER A 25 -9.12 -7.13 7.95
N GLU A 26 -8.67 -7.37 6.71
CA GLU A 26 -7.76 -8.47 6.37
C GLU A 26 -6.39 -8.33 7.04
N VAL A 27 -5.90 -7.10 7.21
CA VAL A 27 -4.61 -6.83 7.87
C VAL A 27 -4.72 -6.81 9.40
N GLY A 28 -5.94 -6.63 9.93
CA GLY A 28 -6.23 -6.57 11.35
C GLY A 28 -5.90 -5.22 11.99
N ILE A 29 -6.24 -4.12 11.32
CA ILE A 29 -6.06 -2.74 11.83
C ILE A 29 -7.36 -1.93 11.67
N SER A 30 -7.44 -0.77 12.30
CA SER A 30 -8.56 0.13 12.07
C SER A 30 -8.47 0.82 10.69
N VAL A 31 -9.63 1.13 10.11
CA VAL A 31 -9.72 1.90 8.85
C VAL A 31 -9.01 3.25 8.97
N SER A 32 -9.12 3.91 10.14
CA SER A 32 -8.42 5.17 10.43
C SER A 32 -6.89 5.01 10.40
N MET A 33 -6.36 3.90 10.96
CA MET A 33 -4.93 3.60 10.88
C MET A 33 -4.49 3.38 9.43
N LEU A 34 -5.22 2.59 8.66
CA LEU A 34 -4.93 2.40 7.24
C LEU A 34 -4.95 3.72 6.49
N SER A 35 -5.97 4.55 6.71
CA SER A 35 -6.11 5.86 6.08
C SER A 35 -4.91 6.79 6.39
N THR A 36 -4.42 6.75 7.62
CA THR A 36 -3.23 7.51 8.06
C THR A 36 -1.95 7.01 7.41
N ILE A 37 -1.82 5.69 7.22
CA ILE A 37 -0.70 5.07 6.51
C ILE A 37 -0.74 5.43 5.01
N GLU A 38 -1.90 5.31 4.36
CA GLU A 38 -2.06 5.62 2.93
C GLU A 38 -1.80 7.09 2.59
N ARG A 39 -2.05 8.01 3.53
CA ARG A 39 -1.67 9.43 3.40
C ARG A 39 -0.18 9.70 3.67
N GLY A 40 0.58 8.69 4.11
CA GLY A 40 1.98 8.85 4.50
C GLY A 40 2.17 9.56 5.84
N SER A 41 1.11 9.81 6.61
CA SER A 41 1.20 10.48 7.91
C SER A 41 1.72 9.58 9.03
N LYS A 42 1.77 8.26 8.80
CA LYS A 42 2.32 7.28 9.75
C LYS A 42 3.09 6.19 9.02
N TYR A 43 4.29 5.88 9.51
CA TYR A 43 5.05 4.73 9.04
C TYR A 43 4.65 3.47 9.83
N PRO A 44 4.19 2.40 9.17
CA PRO A 44 3.85 1.13 9.83
C PRO A 44 5.10 0.39 10.34
N ARG A 45 4.93 -0.46 11.36
CA ARG A 45 5.99 -1.38 11.81
C ARG A 45 6.25 -2.46 10.76
N VAL A 46 7.45 -3.04 10.78
CA VAL A 46 7.89 -4.08 9.81
C VAL A 46 6.89 -5.23 9.69
N ASP A 47 6.35 -5.73 10.80
CA ASP A 47 5.37 -6.83 10.76
C ASP A 47 4.08 -6.45 10.04
N LEU A 48 3.66 -5.20 10.18
CA LEU A 48 2.48 -4.68 9.48
C LEU A 48 2.76 -4.51 7.99
N ILE A 49 3.97 -4.11 7.61
CA ILE A 49 4.40 -4.05 6.20
C ILE A 49 4.38 -5.46 5.59
N LYS A 50 4.90 -6.47 6.29
CA LYS A 50 4.85 -7.88 5.84
C LYS A 50 3.42 -8.39 5.70
N LYS A 51 2.51 -8.00 6.60
CA LYS A 51 1.08 -8.33 6.48
C LYS A 51 0.45 -7.69 5.25
N PHE A 52 0.75 -6.42 4.97
CA PHE A 52 0.27 -5.77 3.75
C PHE A 52 0.73 -6.51 2.49
N ALA A 53 2.01 -6.87 2.40
CA ALA A 53 2.54 -7.61 1.25
C ALA A 53 1.81 -8.95 1.05
N ARG A 54 1.58 -9.69 2.15
CA ARG A 54 0.84 -10.96 2.12
C ARG A 54 -0.61 -10.79 1.67
N VAL A 55 -1.34 -9.84 2.26
CA VAL A 55 -2.78 -9.61 1.96
C VAL A 55 -2.95 -9.08 0.55
N LEU A 56 -2.08 -8.17 0.12
CA LEU A 56 -2.09 -7.64 -1.24
C LEU A 56 -1.47 -8.61 -2.25
N ASP A 57 -0.97 -9.77 -1.80
CA ASP A 57 -0.39 -10.82 -2.64
C ASP A 57 0.64 -10.24 -3.63
N VAL A 58 1.64 -9.57 -3.06
CA VAL A 58 2.77 -8.98 -3.77
C VAL A 58 4.07 -9.23 -3.01
N PRO A 59 5.23 -9.23 -3.70
CA PRO A 59 6.53 -9.17 -3.05
C PRO A 59 6.65 -7.95 -2.12
N LEU A 60 7.50 -8.05 -1.09
CA LEU A 60 7.68 -6.96 -0.12
C LEU A 60 8.25 -5.70 -0.79
N GLU A 61 9.13 -5.90 -1.77
CA GLU A 61 9.81 -4.85 -2.52
C GLU A 61 8.81 -3.99 -3.30
N ASP A 62 7.73 -4.60 -3.79
CA ASP A 62 6.68 -3.90 -4.54
C ASP A 62 5.96 -2.83 -3.71
N LEU A 63 6.01 -2.90 -2.38
CA LEU A 63 5.48 -1.84 -1.51
C LEU A 63 6.32 -0.56 -1.53
N PHE A 64 7.55 -0.63 -2.05
CA PHE A 64 8.51 0.47 -2.10
C PHE A 64 8.84 0.94 -3.51
N VAL A 65 8.33 0.27 -4.55
CA VAL A 65 8.49 0.67 -5.95
C VAL A 65 7.34 1.60 -6.35
N LEU A 66 7.64 2.79 -6.87
CA LEU A 66 6.64 3.56 -7.60
C LEU A 66 6.46 2.93 -8.97
N PRO A 67 5.22 2.80 -9.48
CA PRO A 67 5.07 2.63 -10.92
C PRO A 67 5.77 3.82 -11.57
N GLU A 68 6.72 3.57 -12.45
CA GLU A 68 7.32 4.62 -13.26
C GLU A 68 6.15 5.36 -13.92
N ASN A 69 6.05 6.67 -13.67
CA ASN A 69 5.12 7.49 -14.42
C ASN A 69 5.42 7.21 -15.89
N ASN A 70 4.42 6.76 -16.66
CA ASN A 70 4.52 6.61 -18.12
C ASN A 70 5.15 7.88 -18.72
N VAL A 71 6.48 7.90 -18.87
CA VAL A 71 7.10 8.62 -19.95
C VAL A 71 6.67 7.81 -21.16
N ALA A 72 5.94 8.48 -22.04
CA ALA A 72 5.36 7.90 -23.23
C ALA A 72 6.28 6.85 -23.85
N LYS A 73 5.66 5.71 -24.17
CA LYS A 73 6.16 4.63 -25.00
C LYS A 73 7.35 5.08 -25.87
N HIS A 74 8.47 4.38 -25.72
CA HIS A 74 9.36 4.13 -26.84
C HIS A 74 8.49 3.63 -28.01
N SER A 75 8.30 4.52 -28.98
CA SER A 75 7.94 4.22 -30.37
C SER A 75 9.00 4.90 -31.22
#